data_AF-A0A7S0NQA2-F1
#
_entry.id   AF-A0A7S0NQA2-F1
#
_cell.length_a   1.000
_cell.length_b   1.000
_cell.length_c   1.000
_cell.angle_alpha   90.00
_cell.angle_beta   90.00
_cell.angle_gamma   90.00
#
_symmetry.space_group_name_H-M   'P 1'
#
loop_
_entity.id
_entity.type
_entity.pdbx_description
1 polymer ?
#
loop_
_entity_poly.entity_id
_entity_poly.type
_entity_poly.pdbx_seq_one_letter_code
_entity_poly.pdbx_strand_id
1 'polypeptide(L)'
;MSDAYGNVVGGGLKLKGGGIKKRKARSTEETFALSEAPAAASSSSSSAPPPPASALHTATERRRHETMNQRQMQLAEDGKLLTHRDKVRDFNKYLSSLTEHYDLPKVSKGN
;
A
#
# COMPACT_ATOMS: atom_id res chain seq x y z
N MET A 1 -19.36 41.26 -12.42
CA MET A 1 -18.46 40.09 -12.20
C MET A 1 -19.34 38.90 -11.89
N SER A 2 -19.25 37.80 -12.64
CA SER A 2 -19.98 36.56 -12.34
C SER A 2 -19.31 35.78 -11.21
N ASP A 3 -20.08 35.35 -10.22
CA ASP A 3 -19.57 34.67 -9.02
C ASP A 3 -18.96 33.30 -9.36
N ALA A 4 -17.68 33.12 -9.03
CA ALA A 4 -16.89 31.92 -9.30
C ALA A 4 -17.33 30.65 -8.52
N TYR A 5 -18.39 30.74 -7.72
CA TYR A 5 -18.83 29.70 -6.79
C TYR A 5 -20.30 29.27 -6.95
N GLY A 6 -20.99 29.66 -8.02
CA GLY A 6 -22.38 29.29 -8.27
C GLY A 6 -22.64 27.78 -8.38
N ASN A 7 -21.58 26.98 -8.54
CA ASN A 7 -21.66 25.54 -8.82
C ASN A 7 -21.34 24.69 -7.58
N VAL A 8 -21.02 25.32 -6.44
CA VAL A 8 -20.63 24.59 -5.23
C VAL A 8 -21.89 24.04 -4.56
N VAL A 9 -22.08 22.73 -4.68
CA VAL A 9 -23.14 22.01 -3.98
C VAL A 9 -22.73 21.88 -2.51
N GLY A 10 -23.28 22.73 -1.66
CA GLY A 10 -23.14 22.63 -0.21
C GLY A 10 -23.97 21.48 0.34
N GLY A 11 -23.34 20.55 1.07
CA GLY A 11 -24.00 19.45 1.75
C GLY A 11 -23.12 18.22 1.93
N GLY A 12 -23.46 17.37 2.91
CA GLY A 12 -22.76 16.10 3.12
C GLY A 12 -22.96 15.13 1.95
N LEU A 13 -21.87 14.56 1.46
CA LEU A 13 -21.85 13.62 0.33
C LEU A 13 -22.71 12.38 0.62
N LYS A 14 -23.88 12.29 -0.02
CA LYS A 14 -24.76 11.12 0.08
C LYS A 14 -24.26 10.02 -0.85
N LEU A 15 -23.47 9.09 -0.33
CA LEU A 15 -23.04 7.90 -1.07
C LEU A 15 -24.20 6.91 -1.18
N LYS A 16 -24.66 6.66 -2.41
CA LYS A 16 -25.65 5.60 -2.69
C LYS A 16 -24.97 4.24 -2.46
N GLY A 17 -25.20 3.66 -1.29
CA GLY A 17 -24.59 2.41 -0.83
C GLY A 17 -23.97 2.43 0.57
N GLY A 18 -24.07 3.54 1.33
CA GLY A 18 -23.44 3.69 2.64
C GLY A 18 -24.10 2.91 3.79
N GLY A 19 -23.99 1.59 3.80
CA GLY A 19 -24.41 0.71 4.89
C GLY A 19 -23.22 0.10 5.65
N ILE A 20 -22.34 0.92 6.23
CA ILE A 20 -21.23 0.40 7.04
C ILE A 20 -21.75 0.09 8.45
N LYS A 21 -21.99 -1.19 8.75
CA LYS A 21 -22.29 -1.66 10.11
C LYS A 21 -21.04 -1.44 10.98
N LYS A 22 -21.09 -0.43 11.88
CA LYS A 22 -20.04 -0.23 12.90
C LYS A 22 -19.93 -1.50 13.76
N ARG A 23 -18.82 -2.24 13.63
CA ARG A 23 -18.49 -3.34 14.54
C ARG A 23 -17.90 -2.75 15.81
N LYS A 24 -18.45 -3.16 16.96
CA LYS A 24 -17.94 -2.84 18.30
C LYS A 24 -16.53 -3.43 18.45
N ALA A 25 -15.54 -2.60 18.75
CA ALA A 25 -14.17 -3.04 19.01
C ALA A 25 -14.13 -3.92 20.27
N ARG A 26 -13.47 -5.08 20.16
CA ARG A 26 -13.06 -5.90 21.30
C ARG A 26 -11.54 -6.03 21.20
N SER A 27 -10.84 -5.51 22.19
CA SER A 27 -9.39 -5.53 22.33
C SER A 27 -8.93 -6.94 22.75
N THR A 28 -8.13 -7.62 21.94
CA THR A 28 -7.31 -8.75 22.40
C THR A 28 -6.15 -8.98 21.43
N GLU A 29 -4.95 -8.64 21.92
CA GLU A 29 -3.61 -9.19 21.70
C GLU A 29 -3.27 -9.96 20.40
N GLU A 30 -2.21 -9.47 19.77
CA GLU A 30 -1.19 -10.13 18.93
C GLU A 30 -1.23 -11.67 18.91
N THR A 31 -1.69 -12.24 17.78
CA THR A 31 -1.14 -13.49 17.23
C THR A 31 -1.09 -13.36 15.71
N PHE A 32 0.10 -13.07 15.17
CA PHE A 32 0.40 -13.18 13.74
C PHE A 32 0.31 -14.65 13.32
N ALA A 33 -0.90 -15.10 12.98
CA ALA A 33 -1.15 -16.39 12.36
C ALA A 33 -1.19 -16.20 10.83
N LEU A 34 -0.21 -16.78 10.15
CA LEU A 34 -0.23 -17.05 8.71
C LEU A 34 -1.56 -17.75 8.36
N SER A 35 -2.47 -17.04 7.69
CA SER A 35 -3.71 -17.62 7.20
C SER A 35 -3.52 -18.06 5.74
N GLU A 36 -3.19 -19.33 5.59
CA GLU A 36 -3.43 -20.08 4.37
C GLU A 36 -4.93 -20.42 4.26
N ALA A 37 -5.46 -20.32 3.03
CA ALA A 37 -6.75 -20.87 2.53
C ALA A 37 -8.08 -20.14 2.88
N PRO A 38 -9.19 -20.30 2.10
CA PRO A 38 -9.51 -21.45 1.25
C PRO A 38 -9.95 -21.16 -0.21
N ALA A 39 -9.69 -22.16 -1.05
CA ALA A 39 -10.33 -22.35 -2.32
C ALA A 39 -11.82 -22.73 -2.16
N ALA A 40 -12.62 -22.23 -3.10
CA ALA A 40 -13.91 -22.73 -3.57
C ALA A 40 -15.12 -22.74 -2.61
N ALA A 41 -16.12 -21.90 -2.91
CA ALA A 41 -17.31 -22.36 -3.65
C ALA A 41 -18.39 -21.27 -3.72
N SER A 42 -18.66 -20.77 -4.93
CA SER A 42 -20.00 -20.37 -5.34
C SER A 42 -20.08 -20.59 -6.85
N SER A 43 -20.67 -21.73 -7.18
CA SER A 43 -20.88 -22.28 -8.51
C SER A 43 -21.88 -21.47 -9.33
N SER A 44 -21.44 -20.94 -10.47
CA SER A 44 -22.29 -20.79 -11.65
C SER A 44 -21.42 -20.78 -12.91
N SER A 45 -21.36 -21.95 -13.55
CA SER A 45 -21.12 -22.17 -14.98
C SER A 45 -20.82 -20.93 -15.85
N SER A 46 -19.56 -20.68 -16.13
CA SER A 46 -19.13 -20.17 -17.45
C SER A 46 -17.66 -20.52 -17.69
N SER A 47 -17.43 -21.26 -18.76
CA SER A 47 -16.14 -21.78 -19.22
C SER A 47 -15.30 -20.70 -19.92
N ALA A 48 -15.09 -19.56 -19.27
CA ALA A 48 -14.24 -18.49 -19.80
C ALA A 48 -12.96 -18.35 -18.96
N PRO A 49 -11.77 -18.22 -19.59
CA PRO A 49 -10.55 -17.91 -18.85
C PRO A 49 -10.76 -16.59 -18.08
N PRO A 50 -10.21 -16.47 -16.85
CA PRO A 50 -10.32 -15.23 -16.08
C PRO A 50 -9.76 -14.07 -16.93
N PRO A 51 -10.44 -12.89 -16.94
CA PRO A 51 -9.96 -11.75 -17.69
C PRO A 51 -8.54 -11.39 -17.23
N PRO A 52 -7.65 -10.93 -18.13
CA PRO A 52 -6.31 -10.56 -17.75
C PRO A 52 -6.38 -9.52 -16.63
N ALA A 53 -5.51 -9.59 -15.63
CA ALA A 53 -5.53 -8.67 -14.48
C ALA A 53 -5.55 -7.18 -14.90
N SER A 54 -5.00 -6.86 -16.07
CA SER A 54 -5.06 -5.53 -16.70
C SER A 54 -6.48 -5.02 -17.02
N ALA A 55 -7.43 -5.93 -17.28
CA ALA A 55 -8.82 -5.60 -17.55
C ALA A 55 -9.62 -5.21 -16.29
N LEU A 56 -9.11 -5.55 -15.10
CA LEU A 56 -9.73 -5.18 -13.82
C LEU A 56 -9.24 -3.84 -13.28
N HIS A 57 -8.18 -3.27 -13.85
CA HIS A 57 -7.61 -2.00 -13.41
C HIS A 57 -8.39 -0.79 -13.94
N THR A 58 -8.52 0.24 -13.09
CA THR A 58 -8.99 1.56 -13.50
C THR A 58 -7.98 2.23 -14.45
N ALA A 59 -8.40 3.21 -15.26
CA ALA A 59 -7.51 3.88 -16.22
C ALA A 59 -6.28 4.52 -15.53
N THR A 60 -6.45 5.02 -14.31
CA THR A 60 -5.38 5.58 -13.48
C THR A 60 -4.40 4.50 -12.98
N GLU A 61 -4.91 3.35 -12.56
CA GLU A 61 -4.08 2.20 -12.17
C GLU A 61 -3.24 1.67 -13.32
N ARG A 62 -3.81 1.56 -14.53
CA ARG A 62 -3.06 1.12 -15.73
C ARG A 62 -1.88 2.04 -16.02
N ARG A 63 -2.10 3.36 -16.03
CA ARG A 63 -1.02 4.35 -16.24
C ARG A 63 0.07 4.26 -15.16
N ARG A 64 -0.33 4.02 -13.90
CA ARG A 64 0.64 3.84 -12.80
C ARG A 64 1.48 2.57 -13.02
N HIS A 65 0.86 1.47 -13.44
CA HIS A 65 1.56 0.21 -13.68
C HIS A 65 2.55 0.34 -14.85
N GLU A 66 2.13 0.98 -15.95
CA GLU A 66 3.00 1.27 -17.09
C GLU A 66 4.24 2.09 -16.70
N THR A 67 4.05 3.16 -15.92
CA THR A 67 5.18 3.99 -15.45
C THR A 67 6.10 3.25 -14.48
N MET A 68 5.57 2.38 -13.62
CA MET A 68 6.39 1.52 -12.75
C MET A 68 7.19 0.50 -13.55
N ASN A 69 6.57 -0.14 -14.54
CA ASN A 69 7.25 -1.09 -15.42
C ASN A 69 8.36 -0.40 -16.23
N GLN A 70 8.08 0.77 -16.80
CA GLN A 70 9.09 1.58 -17.50
C GLN A 70 10.28 1.90 -16.60
N ARG A 71 10.04 2.33 -15.36
CA ARG A 71 11.10 2.61 -14.39
C ARG A 71 11.89 1.36 -14.01
N GLN A 72 11.22 0.22 -13.85
CA GLN A 72 11.90 -1.05 -13.55
C GLN A 72 12.79 -1.49 -14.71
N MET A 73 12.35 -1.32 -15.96
CA MET A 73 13.17 -1.59 -17.14
C MET A 73 14.39 -0.68 -17.20
N GLN A 74 14.23 0.63 -16.96
CA GLN A 74 15.36 1.56 -16.91
C GLN A 74 16.38 1.19 -15.82
N LEU A 75 15.91 0.79 -14.64
CA LEU A 75 16.80 0.31 -13.57
C LEU A 75 17.51 -1.00 -13.93
N ALA A 76 16.87 -1.84 -14.74
CA ALA A 76 17.46 -3.04 -15.30
C ALA A 76 18.56 -2.73 -16.31
N GLU A 77 18.30 -1.81 -17.24
CA GLU A 77 19.26 -1.31 -18.22
C GLU A 77 20.48 -0.67 -17.54
N ASP A 78 20.25 0.10 -16.47
CA ASP A 78 21.29 0.71 -15.64
C ASP A 78 22.12 -0.31 -14.84
N GLY A 79 21.73 -1.60 -14.83
CA GLY A 79 22.42 -2.64 -14.05
C GLY A 79 22.25 -2.50 -12.52
N LYS A 80 21.31 -1.67 -12.06
CA LYS A 80 21.06 -1.39 -10.63
C LYS A 80 20.12 -2.41 -9.97
N LEU A 81 19.82 -3.51 -10.65
CA LEU A 81 19.00 -4.58 -10.10
C LEU A 81 19.78 -5.35 -9.03
N LEU A 82 19.53 -4.97 -7.77
CA LEU A 82 20.05 -5.70 -6.62
C LEU A 82 19.37 -7.07 -6.51
N THR A 83 20.17 -8.12 -6.27
CA THR A 83 19.62 -9.42 -5.87
C THR A 83 18.95 -9.32 -4.50
N HIS A 84 18.06 -10.26 -4.16
CA HIS A 84 17.46 -10.26 -2.83
C HIS A 84 18.51 -10.31 -1.71
N ARG A 85 19.56 -11.13 -1.90
CA ARG A 85 20.67 -11.23 -0.95
C ARG A 85 21.38 -9.89 -0.75
N ASP A 86 21.61 -9.15 -1.83
CA ASP A 86 22.29 -7.86 -1.76
C ASP A 86 21.40 -6.81 -1.10
N LYS A 87 20.09 -6.81 -1.38
CA LYS A 87 19.11 -5.98 -0.66
C LYS A 87 19.12 -6.24 0.84
N VAL A 88 19.11 -7.52 1.25
CA VAL A 88 19.17 -7.89 2.67
C VAL A 88 20.51 -7.48 3.28
N ARG A 89 21.62 -7.68 2.57
CA ARG A 89 22.95 -7.26 3.02
C ARG A 89 23.01 -5.75 3.24
N ASP A 90 22.52 -4.96 2.29
CA ASP A 90 22.55 -3.50 2.38
C ASP A 90 21.60 -2.97 3.45
N PHE A 91 20.44 -3.61 3.61
CA PHE A 91 19.53 -3.32 4.71
C PHE A 91 20.18 -3.59 6.07
N ASN A 92 20.84 -4.73 6.25
CA ASN A 92 21.53 -5.07 7.50
C ASN A 92 22.71 -4.12 7.78
N LYS A 93 23.46 -3.72 6.76
CA LYS A 93 24.48 -2.67 6.90
C LYS A 93 23.84 -1.35 7.37
N TYR A 94 22.73 -0.95 6.76
CA TYR A 94 22.01 0.26 7.16
C TYR A 94 21.56 0.18 8.63
N LEU A 95 20.93 -0.92 9.04
CA LEU A 95 20.53 -1.13 10.43
C LEU A 95 21.73 -1.08 11.39
N SER A 96 22.87 -1.65 11.02
CA SER A 96 24.08 -1.58 11.85
C SER A 96 24.67 -0.18 11.98
N SER A 97 24.35 0.73 11.04
CA SER A 97 24.78 2.13 11.07
C SER A 97 23.81 3.04 11.81
N LEU A 98 22.58 2.58 12.09
CA LEU A 98 21.60 3.37 12.81
C LEU A 98 21.96 3.45 14.29
N THR A 99 21.78 4.64 14.87
CA THR A 99 21.96 4.85 16.30
C THR A 99 20.83 4.18 17.07
N GLU A 100 21.17 3.47 18.13
CA GLU A 100 20.20 2.83 19.02
C GLU A 100 19.31 3.86 19.73
N HIS A 101 19.88 5.03 20.04
CA HIS A 101 19.21 6.11 20.73
C HIS A 101 19.08 7.33 19.83
N TYR A 102 17.84 7.80 19.66
CA TYR A 102 17.49 9.02 18.91
C TYR A 102 17.31 10.23 19.83
N ASP A 103 17.86 10.19 21.04
CA ASP A 103 17.78 11.27 22.02
C ASP A 103 19.19 11.67 22.46
N LEU A 104 19.30 12.91 22.93
CA LEU A 104 20.55 13.42 23.47
C LEU A 104 20.73 12.88 24.89
N PRO A 105 21.95 12.41 25.26
CA PRO A 105 22.19 12.00 26.63
C PRO A 105 21.91 13.18 27.57
N LYS A 106 21.21 12.90 28.68
CA LYS A 106 20.83 13.91 29.65
C LYS A 106 22.08 14.53 30.28
N VAL A 107 22.39 15.77 29.90
CA VAL A 107 23.49 16.53 30.51
C VAL A 107 22.97 17.09 31.84
N SER A 108 23.25 16.41 32.96
CA SER A 108 23.23 17.11 34.24
C SER A 108 24.43 18.05 34.25
N LYS A 109 24.22 19.36 34.42
CA LYS A 109 25.30 20.23 34.89
C LYS A 109 25.79 19.63 36.20
N GLY A 110 27.03 19.14 36.19
CA GLY A 110 27.70 18.67 37.40
C GLY A 110 27.71 19.79 38.45
N ASN A 111 27.76 19.36 39.71
CA ASN A 111 28.42 20.17 40.74
C ASN A 111 29.87 20.44 40.32
#